data_AF-A0AA37TRC3-F1
#
_entry.id   AF-A0AA37TRC3-F1
#
_cell.length_a   1.000
_cell.length_b   1.000
_cell.length_c   1.000
_cell.angle_alpha   90.00
_cell.angle_beta   90.00
_cell.angle_gamma   90.00
#
_symmetry.space_group_name_H-M   'P 1'
#
loop_
_entity.id
_entity.type
_entity.pdbx_description
1 polymer ?
#
loop_
_entity_poly.entity_id
_entity_poly.type
_entity_poly.pdbx_seq_one_letter_code
_entity_poly.pdbx_strand_id
1 'polypeptide(L)' 'MTHISQSASLLSIKKYLKMTHGLTDMEATQQADEVYSNLTEMRNKGFIEGWYFDDHGHLELEPTSSVLNQIQSVIK' A
#
# COMPACT_ATOMS: atom_id res chain seq x y z
N MET A 1 -3.04 13.90 -9.35
CA MET A 1 -3.41 13.35 -8.05
C MET A 1 -4.51 12.34 -8.31
N THR A 2 -4.15 11.06 -8.32
CA THR A 2 -5.10 9.96 -8.46
C THR A 2 -5.84 9.86 -7.15
N HIS A 3 -7.02 10.47 -7.03
CA HIS A 3 -7.85 10.28 -5.85
C HIS A 3 -8.25 8.81 -5.77
N ILE A 4 -7.61 8.05 -4.89
CA ILE A 4 -7.94 6.63 -4.74
C ILE A 4 -9.31 6.54 -4.11
N SER A 5 -10.31 6.16 -4.91
CA SER A 5 -11.67 5.95 -4.42
C SER A 5 -11.76 4.67 -3.56
N GLN A 6 -10.88 3.71 -3.80
CA GLN A 6 -10.80 2.46 -3.05
C GLN A 6 -9.38 1.88 -3.08
N SER A 7 -8.84 1.52 -1.91
CA SER A 7 -7.54 0.86 -1.82
C SER A 7 -7.57 -0.54 -2.43
N ALA A 8 -6.43 -1.02 -2.92
CA ALA A 8 -6.31 -2.37 -3.47
C ALA A 8 -6.70 -3.44 -2.44
N SER A 9 -7.41 -4.47 -2.89
CA SER A 9 -7.91 -5.54 -2.02
C SER A 9 -6.80 -6.46 -1.51
N LEU A 10 -7.05 -7.13 -0.38
CA LEU A 10 -6.18 -8.18 0.18
C LEU A 10 -5.85 -9.27 -0.87
N LEU A 11 -6.84 -9.67 -1.67
CA LEU A 11 -6.64 -10.65 -2.75
C LEU A 11 -5.64 -10.16 -3.80
N SER A 12 -5.66 -8.87 -4.12
CA SER A 12 -4.76 -8.27 -5.09
C SER A 12 -3.33 -8.21 -4.54
N ILE A 13 -3.17 -7.89 -3.24
CA ILE A 13 -1.88 -7.93 -2.53
C ILE A 13 -1.33 -9.37 -2.50
N LYS A 14 -2.16 -10.37 -2.16
CA LYS A 14 -1.75 -11.78 -2.21
C LYS A 14 -1.28 -12.18 -3.60
N LYS A 15 -2.02 -11.81 -4.65
CA LYS A 15 -1.63 -12.12 -6.04
C LYS A 15 -0.30 -11.48 -6.40
N TYR A 16 -0.09 -10.22 -6.03
CA TYR A 16 1.17 -9.51 -6.22
C TYR A 16 2.33 -10.24 -5.53
N LEU A 17 2.20 -10.57 -4.25
CA LEU A 17 3.26 -11.26 -3.49
C LEU A 17 3.64 -12.61 -4.09
N LYS A 18 2.65 -13.39 -4.58
CA LYS A 18 2.91 -14.65 -5.31
C LYS A 18 3.71 -14.41 -6.58
N MET A 19 3.36 -13.38 -7.35
CA MET A 19 4.02 -13.09 -8.63
C MET A 19 5.44 -12.54 -8.44
N THR A 20 5.62 -11.63 -7.50
CA THR A 20 6.88 -10.91 -7.29
C THR A 20 7.92 -11.73 -6.52
N HIS A 21 7.49 -12.54 -5.55
CA HIS A 21 8.39 -13.27 -4.66
C HIS A 21 8.34 -14.79 -4.85
N GLY A 22 7.51 -15.31 -5.76
CA GLY A 22 7.41 -16.75 -6.02
C GLY A 22 6.88 -17.56 -4.84
N LEU A 23 6.13 -16.92 -3.93
CA LEU A 23 5.65 -17.53 -2.70
C LEU A 23 4.63 -18.63 -2.94
N THR A 24 4.59 -19.60 -2.02
CA THR A 24 3.48 -20.55 -1.94
C THR A 24 2.18 -19.83 -1.55
N ASP A 25 1.04 -20.49 -1.76
CA ASP A 25 -0.25 -19.87 -1.44
C ASP A 25 -0.41 -19.55 0.06
N MET A 26 0.14 -20.42 0.92
CA MET A 26 0.12 -20.24 2.37
C MET A 26 0.98 -19.02 2.78
N GLU A 27 2.24 -18.96 2.32
CA GLU A 27 3.14 -17.84 2.62
C GLU A 27 2.59 -16.51 2.09
N ALA A 28 2.04 -16.50 0.88
CA ALA A 28 1.45 -15.30 0.31
C ALA A 28 0.20 -14.83 1.07
N THR A 29 -0.57 -15.76 1.65
CA THR A 29 -1.72 -15.40 2.48
C THR A 29 -1.25 -14.74 3.76
N GLN A 30 -0.31 -15.37 4.48
CA GLN A 30 0.22 -14.84 5.72
C GLN A 30 0.84 -13.45 5.54
N GLN A 31 1.67 -13.28 4.50
CA GLN A 31 2.28 -11.97 4.22
C GLN A 31 1.26 -10.94 3.74
N ALA A 32 0.26 -11.33 2.96
CA ALA A 32 -0.78 -10.40 2.53
C ALA A 32 -1.60 -9.88 3.71
N ASP A 33 -1.92 -10.72 4.68
CA ASP A 33 -2.65 -10.33 5.90
C ASP A 33 -1.84 -9.32 6.72
N GLU A 34 -0.53 -9.57 6.89
CA GLU A 34 0.38 -8.67 7.59
C GLU A 34 0.50 -7.31 6.87
N VAL A 35 0.74 -7.33 5.55
CA VAL A 35 0.82 -6.12 4.73
C VAL A 35 -0.49 -5.33 4.82
N TYR A 36 -1.64 -5.98 4.66
CA TYR A 36 -2.94 -5.32 4.70
C TYR A 36 -3.24 -4.70 6.08
N SER A 37 -2.88 -5.41 7.16
CA SER A 37 -2.99 -4.89 8.52
C SER A 37 -2.14 -3.63 8.71
N ASN A 38 -0.87 -3.66 8.29
CA ASN A 38 0.03 -2.52 8.41
C ASN A 38 -0.45 -1.31 7.60
N LEU A 39 -0.94 -1.53 6.38
CA LEU A 39 -1.51 -0.47 5.54
C LEU A 39 -2.75 0.16 6.17
N THR A 40 -3.61 -0.67 6.76
CA THR A 40 -4.79 -0.20 7.50
C THR A 40 -4.39 0.62 8.72
N GLU A 41 -3.38 0.19 9.47
CA GLU A 41 -2.85 0.94 10.61
C GLU A 41 -2.25 2.29 10.18
N MET A 42 -1.47 2.32 9.10
CA MET A 42 -0.91 3.56 8.55
C MET A 42 -2.00 4.55 8.14
N ARG A 43 -3.09 4.05 7.53
CA ARG A 43 -4.25 4.87 7.20
C ARG A 43 -4.94 5.42 8.43
N ASN A 44 -5.18 4.57 9.44
CA ASN A 44 -5.81 4.97 10.70
C ASN A 44 -4.98 6.01 11.48
N LYS A 45 -3.65 5.96 11.36
CA LYS A 45 -2.73 6.96 11.93
C LYS A 45 -2.64 8.24 11.10
N GLY A 46 -3.27 8.29 9.93
CA GLY A 46 -3.27 9.46 9.05
C GLY A 46 -1.95 9.64 8.27
N PHE A 47 -1.18 8.57 8.06
CA PHE A 47 0.04 8.62 7.25
C PHE A 47 -0.24 8.48 5.75
N ILE A 48 -1.24 7.67 5.38
CA ILE A 48 -1.64 7.45 3.98
C ILE A 48 -3.16 7.61 3.84
N GLU A 49 -3.62 8.10 2.69
CA GLU A 49 -5.03 8.11 2.31
C GLU A 49 -5.48 6.74 1.80
N GLY A 50 -4.58 6.03 1.11
CA GLY A 50 -4.83 4.73 0.51
C GLY A 50 -3.58 4.08 -0.09
N TRP A 51 -3.78 2.95 -0.76
CA TRP A 51 -2.75 2.20 -1.48
C TRP A 51 -3.34 1.57 -2.75
N TYR A 52 -2.55 1.46 -3.80
CA TYR A 52 -3.00 1.05 -5.13
C TYR A 52 -1.89 0.36 -5.90
N PHE A 53 -2.23 -0.26 -7.03
CA PHE A 53 -1.23 -0.72 -7.99
C PHE A 53 -1.08 0.33 -9.08
N ASP A 54 0.15 0.75 -9.35
CA ASP A 54 0.46 1.66 -10.45
C ASP A 54 0.34 0.96 -11.82
N ASP A 55 0.58 1.71 -12.90
CA ASP A 55 0.53 1.18 -14.26
C ASP A 55 1.59 0.09 -14.54
N HIS A 56 2.61 -0.01 -13.68
CA HIS A 56 3.66 -1.02 -13.72
C HIS A 56 3.34 -2.26 -12.87
N GLY A 57 2.24 -2.23 -12.12
CA GLY A 57 1.83 -3.31 -11.22
C GLY A 57 2.56 -3.32 -9.89
N HIS A 58 3.21 -2.23 -9.50
CA HIS A 58 3.84 -2.06 -8.20
C HIS A 58 2.84 -1.53 -7.18
N LEU A 59 2.93 -2.02 -5.94
CA LEU A 59 2.12 -1.52 -4.83
C LEU A 59 2.67 -0.15 -4.39
N GLU A 60 1.87 0.89 -4.61
CA GLU A 60 2.18 2.27 -4.27
C GLU A 60 1.29 2.77 -3.13
N LEU A 61 1.82 3.69 -2.34
CA LEU A 61 1.11 4.34 -1.23
C LEU A 61 0.73 5.76 -1.64
N GLU A 62 -0.50 6.18 -1.32
CA GLU A 62 -0.91 7.57 -1.45
C GLU A 62 -0.76 8.26 -0.08
N PRO A 63 0.25 9.12 0.11
CA PRO A 63 0.45 9.80 1.38
C PRO A 63 -0.64 10.83 1.65
N THR A 64 -0.94 11.08 2.92
CA THR A 64 -1.81 12.20 3.30
C THR A 64 -1.15 13.54 3.02
N SER A 65 -1.97 14.58 2.87
CA SER A 65 -1.49 15.95 2.63
C SER A 65 -0.56 16.44 3.76
N SER A 66 -0.80 16.01 5.01
CA SER A 66 0.06 16.35 6.16
C SER A 66 1.47 15.78 6.00
N VAL A 67 1.59 14.52 5.56
CA VAL A 67 2.87 13.86 5.30
C VAL A 67 3.59 14.51 4.12
N LEU A 68 2.88 14.80 3.03
CA LEU A 68 3.47 15.51 1.87
C LEU A 68 4.04 16.87 2.25
N ASN A 69 3.32 17.64 3.06
CA ASN A 69 3.77 18.95 3.55
C ASN A 69 5.03 18.83 4.42
N GLN A 70 5.11 17.80 5.28
CA GLN A 70 6.30 17.53 6.08
C GLN A 70 7.51 17.20 5.20
N ILE A 71 7.35 16.29 4.22
CA ILE A 71 8.42 15.92 3.29
C ILE A 71 8.94 17.15 2.54
N GLN A 72 8.04 17.98 2.00
CA GLN A 72 8.41 19.21 1.28
C GLN A 72 9.12 20.23 2.17
N SER A 73 8.85 20.24 3.48
CA SER A 73 9.50 21.14 4.42
C SER A 73 10.95 20.75 4.75
N VAL A 74 11.30 19.47 4.60
CA VAL A 74 12.65 18.93 4.90
C VAL A 74 13.61 19.09 3.71
N ILE A 75 13.09 19.26 2.49
CA ILE A 75 13.90 19.35 1.25
C ILE A 75 14.20 20.83 0.87
N LYS A 76 13.91 21.79 1.75
CA LYS A 76 14.30 23.21 1.61
C LYS A 76 15.62 23.49 2.31
#